data_AF-A0A925VVY0-F1
#
_entry.id   AF-A0A925VVY0-F1
#
_cell.length_a   1.000
_cell.length_b   1.000
_cell.length_c   1.000
_cell.angle_alpha   90.00
_cell.angle_beta   90.00
_cell.angle_gamma   90.00
#
_symmetry.space_group_name_H-M   'P 1'
#
loop_
_entity.id
_entity.type
_entity.pdbx_description
1 polymer ?
#
loop_
_entity_poly.entity_id
_entity_poly.type
_entity_poly.pdbx_seq_one_letter_code
_entity_poly.pdbx_strand_id
1 'polypeptide(L)'
;VACRGAGAALLRDIPKMVEMTSAVVRATHLPVTVKTRLGWDDDTRNVEEVAERLQDVGIEALTVHGRTRVQMYKGDADWRLIAKIKENPRIRIPIFGNGDIDSPQKAVAYKNRYGVDGVMIGRASIGYPWIFREVKHYAATGELLAPPTVEERVQMCRMHFEKSIEWKGPRVGIFEMRRHYAQYFRGLEGAKSWRMRLVETDSAEEVHGILDEIIAAEPVLVG
;
A
#
# COMPACT_ATOMS: atom_id res chain seq x y z
N VAL A 1 -16.62 7.97 3.51
CA VAL A 1 -15.85 8.67 2.46
C VAL A 1 -16.62 8.70 1.13
N ALA A 2 -16.77 7.58 0.41
CA ALA A 2 -17.50 7.56 -0.88
C ALA A 2 -18.98 7.97 -0.79
N CYS A 3 -19.70 7.57 0.26
CA CYS A 3 -21.11 7.96 0.46
C CYS A 3 -21.30 9.46 0.77
N ARG A 4 -20.21 10.23 0.92
CA ARG A 4 -20.23 11.68 1.13
C ARG A 4 -19.73 12.46 -0.11
N GLY A 5 -19.70 11.82 -1.28
CA GLY A 5 -19.26 12.45 -2.54
C GLY A 5 -17.74 12.60 -2.70
N ALA A 6 -16.94 11.97 -1.83
CA ALA A 6 -15.48 12.06 -1.87
C ALA A 6 -14.80 10.75 -2.33
N GLY A 7 -13.54 10.84 -2.77
CA GLY A 7 -12.79 9.69 -3.27
C GLY A 7 -13.41 9.12 -4.55
N ALA A 8 -13.51 7.80 -4.66
CA ALA A 8 -14.00 7.16 -5.88
C ALA A 8 -15.45 7.50 -6.27
N ALA A 9 -16.22 8.18 -5.42
CA ALA A 9 -17.53 8.70 -5.80
C ALA A 9 -17.45 9.77 -6.90
N LEU A 10 -16.31 10.49 -7.00
CA LEU A 10 -16.02 11.46 -8.05
C LEU A 10 -15.91 10.81 -9.44
N LEU A 11 -15.69 9.49 -9.52
CA LEU A 11 -15.70 8.77 -10.80
C LEU A 11 -17.08 8.71 -11.46
N ARG A 12 -18.14 9.12 -10.75
CA ARG A 12 -19.49 9.30 -11.31
C ARG A 12 -19.74 10.72 -11.82
N ASP A 13 -18.84 11.66 -11.54
CA ASP A 13 -18.96 13.08 -11.90
C ASP A 13 -17.56 13.62 -12.22
N ILE A 14 -17.09 13.30 -13.42
CA ILE A 14 -15.76 13.70 -13.90
C ILE A 14 -15.61 15.22 -13.97
N PRO A 15 -16.60 16.02 -14.44
CA PRO A 15 -16.54 17.47 -14.36
C PRO A 15 -16.20 17.99 -12.96
N LYS A 16 -16.87 17.49 -11.92
CA LYS A 16 -16.57 17.85 -10.53
C LYS A 16 -15.18 17.39 -10.09
N MET A 17 -14.75 16.19 -10.49
CA MET A 17 -13.40 15.69 -10.21
C MET A 17 -12.32 16.63 -10.77
N VAL A 18 -12.51 17.09 -12.00
CA VAL A 18 -11.62 18.03 -12.71
C VAL A 18 -11.62 19.39 -12.02
N GLU A 19 -12.80 19.94 -11.70
CA GLU A 19 -12.92 21.21 -10.99
C GLU A 19 -12.18 21.20 -9.65
N MET A 20 -12.43 20.18 -8.82
CA MET A 20 -11.79 20.01 -7.52
C MET A 20 -10.28 19.87 -7.64
N THR A 21 -9.81 19.02 -8.57
CA THR A 21 -8.37 18.82 -8.79
C THR A 21 -7.71 20.12 -9.24
N SER A 22 -8.38 20.89 -10.10
CA SER A 22 -7.88 22.15 -10.62
C SER A 22 -7.78 23.23 -9.54
N ALA A 23 -8.74 23.27 -8.62
CA ALA A 23 -8.65 24.13 -7.44
C ALA A 23 -7.45 23.77 -6.55
N VAL A 24 -7.18 22.48 -6.33
CA VAL A 24 -6.04 22.02 -5.53
C VAL A 24 -4.71 22.34 -6.20
N VAL A 25 -4.57 22.07 -7.51
CA VAL A 25 -3.36 22.40 -8.28
C VAL A 25 -3.05 23.89 -8.21
N ARG A 26 -4.06 24.77 -8.37
CA ARG A 26 -3.85 26.22 -8.28
C ARG A 26 -3.53 26.73 -6.87
N ALA A 27 -3.86 25.98 -5.83
CA ALA A 27 -3.71 26.42 -4.44
C ALA A 27 -2.29 26.21 -3.88
N THR A 28 -1.39 25.58 -4.62
CA THR A 28 -0.03 25.27 -4.15
C THR A 28 0.99 25.33 -5.29
N HIS A 29 2.25 25.56 -4.94
CA HIS A 29 3.39 25.43 -5.87
C HIS A 29 4.06 24.05 -5.79
N LEU A 30 3.60 23.18 -4.90
CA LEU A 30 4.12 21.82 -4.78
C LEU A 30 3.45 20.88 -5.80
N PRO A 31 4.17 19.85 -6.30
CA PRO A 31 3.59 18.84 -7.19
C PRO A 31 2.33 18.19 -6.61
N VAL A 32 1.23 18.22 -7.38
CA VAL A 32 -0.02 17.56 -7.00
C VAL A 32 -0.14 16.25 -7.77
N THR A 33 -0.39 15.15 -7.06
CA THR A 33 -0.59 13.83 -7.68
C THR A 33 -1.99 13.30 -7.37
N VAL A 34 -2.52 12.44 -8.22
CA VAL A 34 -3.84 11.82 -8.00
C VAL A 34 -3.69 10.30 -7.90
N LYS A 35 -4.43 9.70 -6.97
CA LYS A 35 -4.64 8.25 -6.92
C LYS A 35 -6.11 7.91 -7.12
N THR A 36 -6.40 7.05 -8.09
CA THR A 36 -7.78 6.69 -8.46
C THR A 36 -7.96 5.18 -8.67
N ARG A 37 -9.15 4.80 -9.16
CA ARG A 37 -9.59 3.45 -9.55
C ARG A 37 -9.97 3.44 -11.04
N LEU A 38 -10.26 2.26 -11.58
CA LEU A 38 -10.67 2.11 -12.98
C LEU A 38 -11.98 2.82 -13.35
N GLY A 39 -12.84 3.06 -12.36
CA GLY A 39 -14.22 3.51 -12.55
C GLY A 39 -15.04 3.32 -11.28
N TRP A 40 -16.31 3.70 -11.31
CA TRP A 40 -17.23 3.43 -10.21
C TRP A 40 -17.60 1.93 -10.17
N ASP A 41 -18.05 1.38 -11.29
CA ASP A 41 -18.38 -0.02 -11.52
C ASP A 41 -17.85 -0.50 -12.88
N ASP A 42 -18.23 -1.71 -13.29
CA ASP A 42 -17.75 -2.31 -14.53
C ASP A 42 -18.37 -1.68 -15.80
N ASP A 43 -19.53 -1.02 -15.66
CA ASP A 43 -20.18 -0.29 -16.75
C ASP A 43 -19.57 1.12 -16.94
N THR A 44 -18.90 1.65 -15.91
CA THR A 44 -18.36 3.02 -15.88
C THR A 44 -16.84 3.06 -15.67
N ARG A 45 -16.10 2.31 -16.49
CA ARG A 45 -14.62 2.27 -16.48
C ARG A 45 -13.99 3.46 -17.24
N ASN A 46 -14.18 4.67 -16.74
CA ASN A 46 -13.79 5.94 -17.37
C ASN A 46 -12.35 6.42 -17.09
N VAL A 47 -11.47 5.56 -16.58
CA VAL A 47 -10.14 5.98 -16.13
C VAL A 47 -9.23 6.54 -17.23
N GLU A 48 -9.43 6.15 -18.49
CA GLU A 48 -8.68 6.71 -19.63
C GLU A 48 -9.01 8.20 -19.84
N GLU A 49 -10.30 8.57 -19.83
CA GLU A 49 -10.75 9.98 -19.88
C GLU A 49 -10.24 10.76 -18.65
N VAL A 50 -10.35 10.16 -17.47
CA VAL A 50 -9.87 10.76 -16.22
C VAL A 50 -8.37 11.07 -16.30
N ALA A 51 -7.56 10.16 -16.86
CA ALA A 51 -6.12 10.39 -16.97
C ALA A 51 -5.78 11.61 -17.82
N GLU A 52 -6.39 11.74 -19.00
CA GLU A 52 -6.17 12.90 -19.87
C GLU A 52 -6.62 14.20 -19.19
N ARG A 53 -7.84 14.23 -18.66
CA ARG A 53 -8.42 15.45 -18.10
C ARG A 53 -7.72 15.93 -16.84
N LEU A 54 -7.24 15.01 -16.00
CA LEU A 54 -6.48 15.39 -14.81
C LEU A 54 -5.07 15.85 -15.17
N GLN A 55 -4.43 15.23 -16.17
CA GLN A 55 -3.16 15.74 -16.69
C GLN A 55 -3.32 17.16 -17.23
N ASP A 56 -4.37 17.42 -18.03
CA ASP A 56 -4.63 18.75 -18.62
C ASP A 56 -4.87 19.82 -17.54
N VAL A 57 -5.31 19.41 -16.33
CA VAL A 57 -5.45 20.27 -15.15
C VAL A 57 -4.12 20.56 -14.45
N GLY A 58 -3.06 19.81 -14.72
CA GLY A 58 -1.71 20.02 -14.18
C GLY A 58 -1.35 19.12 -12.99
N ILE A 59 -1.89 17.90 -12.90
CA ILE A 59 -1.33 16.91 -11.96
C ILE A 59 0.03 16.42 -12.47
N GLU A 60 0.94 16.09 -11.57
CA GLU A 60 2.32 15.70 -11.88
C GLU A 60 2.53 14.17 -11.90
N ALA A 61 1.57 13.39 -11.41
CA ALA A 61 1.57 11.93 -11.54
C ALA A 61 0.18 11.33 -11.27
N LEU A 62 -0.10 10.17 -11.86
CA LEU A 62 -1.33 9.42 -11.65
C LEU A 62 -1.05 7.98 -11.19
N THR A 63 -1.60 7.59 -10.05
CA THR A 63 -1.63 6.19 -9.62
C THR A 63 -3.02 5.58 -9.82
N VAL A 64 -3.11 4.45 -10.52
CA VAL A 64 -4.38 3.77 -10.77
C VAL A 64 -4.42 2.42 -10.07
N HIS A 65 -5.43 2.21 -9.23
CA HIS A 65 -5.75 0.87 -8.73
C HIS A 65 -6.58 0.10 -9.75
N GLY A 66 -6.13 -1.09 -10.14
CA GLY A 66 -6.74 -1.96 -11.16
C GLY A 66 -8.10 -2.57 -10.79
N ARG A 67 -8.87 -1.94 -9.90
CA ARG A 67 -10.26 -2.33 -9.62
C ARG A 67 -11.18 -1.14 -9.70
N THR A 68 -12.44 -1.38 -10.05
CA THR A 68 -13.53 -0.40 -9.91
C THR A 68 -13.87 -0.19 -8.44
N ARG A 69 -14.64 0.84 -8.10
CA ARG A 69 -15.05 1.10 -6.71
C ARG A 69 -15.97 0.01 -6.16
N VAL A 70 -16.90 -0.51 -6.95
CA VAL A 70 -17.86 -1.54 -6.52
C VAL A 70 -17.18 -2.88 -6.22
N GLN A 71 -16.15 -3.24 -6.97
CA GLN A 71 -15.37 -4.46 -6.73
C GLN A 71 -14.69 -4.51 -5.36
N MET A 72 -14.46 -3.36 -4.71
CA MET A 72 -13.74 -3.27 -3.43
C MET A 72 -12.35 -3.93 -3.52
N TYR A 73 -12.19 -5.10 -2.90
CA TYR A 73 -11.01 -5.97 -2.92
C TYR A 73 -11.33 -7.39 -3.42
N LYS A 74 -12.51 -7.59 -4.04
CA LYS A 74 -12.92 -8.85 -4.66
C LYS A 74 -12.36 -8.97 -6.07
N GLY A 75 -12.24 -10.20 -6.56
CA GLY A 75 -11.63 -10.51 -7.87
C GLY A 75 -10.18 -10.06 -7.95
N ASP A 76 -9.60 -10.10 -9.14
CA ASP A 76 -8.23 -9.66 -9.41
C ASP A 76 -8.17 -8.22 -9.91
N ALA A 77 -7.10 -7.52 -9.58
CA ALA A 77 -6.81 -6.22 -10.16
C ALA A 77 -6.47 -6.37 -11.65
N ASP A 78 -7.29 -5.75 -12.51
CA ASP A 78 -7.12 -5.67 -13.95
C ASP A 78 -6.31 -4.43 -14.34
N TRP A 79 -5.07 -4.67 -14.80
CA TRP A 79 -4.14 -3.61 -15.16
C TRP A 79 -4.21 -3.23 -16.64
N ARG A 80 -5.08 -3.86 -17.44
CA ARG A 80 -5.16 -3.61 -18.89
C ARG A 80 -5.49 -2.15 -19.20
N LEU A 81 -6.42 -1.54 -18.46
CA LEU A 81 -6.74 -0.11 -18.65
C LEU A 81 -5.60 0.82 -18.17
N ILE A 82 -4.78 0.38 -17.22
CA ILE A 82 -3.59 1.14 -16.78
C ILE A 82 -2.55 1.14 -17.91
N ALA A 83 -2.36 0.00 -18.58
CA ALA A 83 -1.49 -0.07 -19.77
C ALA A 83 -2.00 0.82 -20.91
N LYS A 84 -3.31 0.82 -21.19
CA LYS A 84 -3.88 1.72 -22.21
C LYS A 84 -3.62 3.21 -21.92
N ILE A 85 -3.73 3.63 -20.66
CA ILE A 85 -3.35 5.00 -20.26
C ILE A 85 -1.88 5.25 -20.60
N LYS A 86 -1.00 4.29 -20.31
CA LYS A 86 0.44 4.44 -20.58
C LYS A 86 0.79 4.44 -22.07
N GLU A 87 0.04 3.68 -22.87
CA GLU A 87 0.17 3.62 -24.33
C GLU A 87 -0.35 4.89 -25.02
N ASN A 88 -1.19 5.67 -24.35
CA ASN A 88 -1.76 6.89 -24.90
C ASN A 88 -0.66 7.96 -25.11
N PRO A 89 -0.39 8.40 -26.35
CA PRO A 89 0.68 9.35 -26.66
C PRO A 89 0.44 10.76 -26.11
N ARG A 90 -0.79 11.10 -25.69
CA ARG A 90 -1.07 12.37 -25.01
C ARG A 90 -0.59 12.37 -23.56
N ILE A 91 -0.47 11.20 -22.93
CA ILE A 91 -0.03 11.10 -21.54
C ILE A 91 1.49 11.29 -21.47
N ARG A 92 1.90 12.33 -20.73
CA ARG A 92 3.28 12.74 -20.49
C ARG A 92 3.70 12.57 -19.03
N ILE A 93 2.74 12.61 -18.11
CA ILE A 93 3.01 12.42 -16.68
C ILE A 93 3.30 10.95 -16.36
N PRO A 94 4.06 10.66 -15.29
CA PRO A 94 4.27 9.31 -14.81
C PRO A 94 2.96 8.62 -14.37
N ILE A 95 2.81 7.36 -14.77
CA ILE A 95 1.68 6.49 -14.44
C ILE A 95 2.16 5.33 -13.57
N PHE A 96 1.54 5.18 -12.39
CA PHE A 96 1.84 4.11 -11.44
C PHE A 96 0.71 3.10 -11.36
N GLY A 97 1.05 1.82 -11.51
CA GLY A 97 0.09 0.73 -11.33
C GLY A 97 -0.07 0.31 -9.87
N ASN A 98 -1.28 -0.04 -9.45
CA ASN A 98 -1.58 -0.50 -8.10
C ASN A 98 -2.61 -1.64 -8.10
N GLY A 99 -2.41 -2.61 -7.23
CA GLY A 99 -3.35 -3.70 -7.01
C GLY A 99 -2.67 -5.05 -7.09
N ASP A 100 -2.85 -5.85 -6.03
CA ASP A 100 -2.42 -7.25 -5.91
C ASP A 100 -0.93 -7.52 -6.15
N ILE A 101 -0.07 -6.52 -6.00
CA ILE A 101 1.38 -6.73 -5.93
C ILE A 101 1.73 -7.22 -4.53
N ASP A 102 2.22 -8.45 -4.46
CA ASP A 102 2.50 -9.19 -3.23
C ASP A 102 3.89 -9.84 -3.19
N SER A 103 4.67 -9.70 -4.26
CA SER A 103 6.02 -10.27 -4.36
C SER A 103 6.94 -9.40 -5.24
N PRO A 104 8.27 -9.49 -5.04
CA PRO A 104 9.27 -8.84 -5.89
C PRO A 104 9.11 -9.19 -7.37
N GLN A 105 8.89 -10.47 -7.67
CA GLN A 105 8.72 -10.97 -9.04
C GLN A 105 7.49 -10.36 -9.70
N LYS A 106 6.35 -10.35 -8.99
CA LYS A 106 5.11 -9.78 -9.52
C LYS A 106 5.24 -8.27 -9.74
N ALA A 107 5.91 -7.56 -8.83
CA ALA A 107 6.17 -6.12 -8.97
C ALA A 107 6.91 -5.80 -10.27
N VAL A 108 8.03 -6.50 -10.54
CA VAL A 108 8.83 -6.30 -11.75
C VAL A 108 8.09 -6.79 -13.00
N ALA A 109 7.46 -7.97 -12.94
CA ALA A 109 6.71 -8.53 -14.05
C ALA A 109 5.55 -7.62 -14.47
N TYR A 110 4.79 -7.06 -13.53
CA TYR A 110 3.68 -6.16 -13.82
C TYR A 110 4.17 -4.80 -14.34
N LYS A 111 5.25 -4.25 -13.75
CA LYS A 111 5.88 -3.03 -14.26
C LYS A 111 6.25 -3.18 -15.73
N ASN A 112 6.91 -4.28 -16.09
CA ASN A 112 7.37 -4.53 -17.46
C ASN A 112 6.21 -4.86 -18.41
N ARG A 113 5.29 -5.73 -17.99
CA ARG A 113 4.16 -6.17 -18.81
C ARG A 113 3.21 -5.03 -19.18
N TYR A 114 2.93 -4.12 -18.25
CA TYR A 114 1.96 -3.04 -18.43
C TYR A 114 2.62 -1.69 -18.72
N GLY A 115 3.94 -1.63 -18.85
CA GLY A 115 4.71 -0.44 -19.23
C GLY A 115 4.70 0.71 -18.21
N VAL A 116 4.12 0.51 -17.02
CA VAL A 116 3.97 1.58 -16.02
C VAL A 116 5.31 2.07 -15.48
N ASP A 117 5.37 3.33 -15.07
CA ASP A 117 6.59 3.99 -14.60
C ASP A 117 7.01 3.47 -13.21
N GLY A 118 6.04 2.98 -12.43
CA GLY A 118 6.30 2.26 -11.19
C GLY A 118 5.08 1.53 -10.66
N VAL A 119 5.27 0.86 -9.53
CA VAL A 119 4.22 0.12 -8.84
C VAL A 119 4.04 0.64 -7.42
N MET A 120 2.79 0.78 -6.98
CA MET A 120 2.44 1.10 -5.60
C MET A 120 1.98 -0.17 -4.89
N ILE A 121 2.63 -0.49 -3.77
CA ILE A 121 2.34 -1.67 -2.94
C ILE A 121 1.62 -1.20 -1.67
N GLY A 122 0.52 -1.89 -1.32
CA GLY A 122 -0.31 -1.55 -0.16
C GLY A 122 -0.36 -2.69 0.85
N ARG A 123 -1.36 -3.58 0.75
CA ARG A 123 -1.60 -4.65 1.74
C ARG A 123 -0.38 -5.51 2.06
N ALA A 124 0.43 -5.85 1.06
CA ALA A 124 1.62 -6.68 1.24
C ALA A 124 2.73 -6.01 2.07
N SER A 125 2.72 -4.68 2.23
CA SER A 125 3.71 -4.00 3.08
C SER A 125 3.27 -3.87 4.55
N ILE A 126 2.01 -4.20 4.88
CA ILE A 126 1.49 -4.06 6.24
C ILE A 126 2.09 -5.16 7.12
N GLY A 127 2.95 -4.76 8.06
CA GLY A 127 3.72 -5.69 8.90
C GLY A 127 4.83 -6.43 8.16
N TYR A 128 5.07 -6.10 6.89
CA TYR A 128 6.16 -6.62 6.09
C TYR A 128 6.79 -5.52 5.20
N PRO A 129 7.38 -4.46 5.79
CA PRO A 129 7.98 -3.36 5.03
C PRO A 129 9.17 -3.79 4.15
N TRP A 130 9.78 -4.95 4.41
CA TRP A 130 10.92 -5.46 3.65
C TRP A 130 10.60 -5.75 2.18
N ILE A 131 9.32 -5.89 1.80
CA ILE A 131 8.90 -6.03 0.40
C ILE A 131 9.52 -4.94 -0.49
N PHE A 132 9.74 -3.72 0.02
CA PHE A 132 10.36 -2.65 -0.77
C PHE A 132 11.85 -2.87 -1.04
N ARG A 133 12.63 -3.39 -0.07
CA ARG A 133 14.05 -3.72 -0.30
C ARG A 133 14.18 -4.94 -1.21
N GLU A 134 13.30 -5.91 -1.05
CA GLU A 134 13.26 -7.12 -1.87
C GLU A 134 12.90 -6.81 -3.33
N VAL A 135 11.89 -5.96 -3.58
CA VAL A 135 11.54 -5.48 -4.93
C VAL A 135 12.71 -4.75 -5.57
N LYS A 136 13.39 -3.86 -4.84
CA LYS A 136 14.55 -3.12 -5.35
C LYS A 136 15.71 -4.06 -5.69
N HIS A 137 16.00 -5.03 -4.83
CA HIS A 137 17.04 -6.02 -5.07
C HIS A 137 16.72 -6.87 -6.30
N TYR A 138 15.53 -7.47 -6.36
CA TYR A 138 15.09 -8.28 -7.50
C TYR A 138 15.09 -7.50 -8.82
N ALA A 139 14.68 -6.22 -8.80
CA ALA A 139 14.72 -5.37 -9.99
C ALA A 139 16.16 -5.10 -10.48
N ALA A 140 17.15 -5.09 -9.59
CA ALA A 140 18.55 -4.82 -9.93
C ALA A 140 19.33 -6.07 -10.32
N THR A 141 19.05 -7.21 -9.70
CA THR A 141 19.85 -8.44 -9.82
C THR A 141 19.14 -9.58 -10.55
N GLY A 142 17.80 -9.57 -10.57
CA GLY A 142 17.00 -10.72 -10.97
C GLY A 142 16.95 -11.85 -9.93
N GLU A 143 17.57 -11.66 -8.77
CA GLU A 143 17.68 -12.65 -7.70
C GLU A 143 16.81 -12.27 -6.49
N LEU A 144 16.36 -13.27 -5.72
CA LEU A 144 15.58 -13.03 -4.51
C LEU A 144 16.50 -12.81 -3.31
N LEU A 145 16.21 -11.75 -2.55
CA LEU A 145 16.83 -11.52 -1.26
C LEU A 145 16.25 -12.50 -0.24
N ALA A 146 17.09 -12.96 0.70
CA ALA A 146 16.61 -13.76 1.82
C ALA A 146 15.49 -13.03 2.60
N PRO A 147 14.47 -13.75 3.09
CA PRO A 147 13.42 -13.15 3.91
C PRO A 147 14.02 -12.56 5.21
N PRO A 148 13.35 -11.59 5.84
CA PRO A 148 13.85 -11.00 7.07
C PRO A 148 13.90 -12.04 8.20
N THR A 149 14.97 -11.97 8.99
CA THR A 149 15.14 -12.84 10.16
C THR A 149 14.07 -12.54 11.22
N VAL A 150 13.91 -13.46 12.19
CA VAL A 150 13.02 -13.21 13.34
C VAL A 150 13.45 -11.94 14.09
N GLU A 151 14.75 -11.77 14.29
CA GLU A 151 15.29 -10.58 14.92
C GLU A 151 14.94 -9.31 14.15
N GLU A 152 15.15 -9.27 12.83
CA GLU A 152 14.74 -8.12 12.00
C GLU A 152 13.25 -7.81 12.15
N ARG A 153 12.39 -8.85 12.17
CA ARG A 153 10.94 -8.69 12.35
C ARG A 153 10.60 -8.10 13.71
N VAL A 154 11.22 -8.59 14.78
CA VAL A 154 11.02 -8.08 16.14
C VAL A 154 11.51 -6.64 16.25
N GLN A 155 12.69 -6.31 15.75
CA GLN A 155 13.24 -4.95 15.81
C GLN A 155 12.36 -3.95 15.06
N MET A 156 11.84 -4.32 13.89
CA MET A 156 10.89 -3.48 13.15
C MET A 156 9.56 -3.32 13.89
N CYS A 157 9.06 -4.38 14.54
CA CYS A 157 7.87 -4.32 15.37
C CYS A 157 8.08 -3.40 16.59
N ARG A 158 9.22 -3.52 17.26
CA ARG A 158 9.65 -2.69 18.40
C ARG A 158 9.74 -1.22 18.01
N MET A 159 10.43 -0.91 16.92
CA MET A 159 10.51 0.46 16.39
C MET A 159 9.13 1.03 16.05
N HIS A 160 8.24 0.25 15.41
CA HIS A 160 6.88 0.71 15.11
C HIS A 160 6.07 0.95 16.40
N PHE A 161 6.24 0.10 17.40
CA PHE A 161 5.61 0.25 18.71
C PHE A 161 6.05 1.54 19.42
N GLU A 162 7.36 1.76 19.51
CA GLU A 162 7.94 2.96 20.12
C GLU A 162 7.49 4.24 19.41
N LYS A 163 7.48 4.24 18.07
CA LYS A 163 6.95 5.36 17.28
C LYS A 163 5.46 5.59 17.49
N SER A 164 4.68 4.51 17.68
CA SER A 164 3.26 4.63 18.02
C SER A 164 3.05 5.34 19.36
N ILE A 165 3.86 5.01 20.38
CA ILE A 165 3.82 5.68 21.68
C ILE A 165 4.28 7.14 21.58
N GLU A 166 5.41 7.40 20.91
CA GLU A 166 5.96 8.74 20.73
C GLU A 166 4.92 9.69 20.09
N TRP A 167 4.20 9.23 19.07
CA TRP A 167 3.30 10.07 18.28
C TRP A 167 1.90 10.21 18.88
N LYS A 168 1.42 9.18 19.58
CA LYS A 168 0.01 9.08 20.01
C LYS A 168 -0.17 9.08 21.52
N GLY A 169 0.93 9.08 22.26
CA GLY A 169 0.97 8.92 23.70
C GLY A 169 0.85 7.44 24.13
N PRO A 170 1.14 7.15 25.42
CA PRO A 170 1.31 5.78 25.90
C PRO A 170 0.10 4.88 25.65
N ARG A 171 -1.08 5.32 26.09
CA ARG A 171 -2.30 4.52 26.01
C ARG A 171 -2.70 4.22 24.56
N VAL A 172 -2.89 5.26 23.75
CA VAL A 172 -3.33 5.12 22.35
C VAL A 172 -2.26 4.39 21.52
N GLY A 173 -0.99 4.70 21.74
CA GLY A 173 0.14 4.07 21.07
C GLY A 173 0.15 2.55 21.22
N ILE A 174 -0.08 2.05 22.44
CA ILE A 174 -0.17 0.62 22.74
C ILE A 174 -1.38 -0.02 22.06
N PHE A 175 -2.58 0.54 22.25
CA PHE A 175 -3.81 -0.07 21.71
C PHE A 175 -3.83 -0.11 20.18
N GLU A 176 -3.31 0.92 19.50
CA GLU A 176 -3.30 0.92 18.04
C GLU A 176 -2.37 -0.12 17.43
N MET A 177 -1.32 -0.53 18.14
CA MET A 177 -0.37 -1.55 17.69
C MET A 177 -0.96 -2.96 17.64
N ARG A 178 -2.04 -3.22 18.38
CA ARG A 178 -2.69 -4.54 18.45
C ARG A 178 -3.09 -5.09 17.07
N ARG A 179 -3.46 -4.21 16.13
CA ARG A 179 -3.84 -4.60 14.76
C ARG A 179 -2.64 -5.01 13.88
N HIS A 180 -1.41 -4.73 14.31
CA HIS A 180 -0.19 -4.91 13.51
C HIS A 180 0.60 -6.17 13.88
N TYR A 181 0.58 -6.61 15.14
CA TYR A 181 1.36 -7.76 15.62
C TYR A 181 1.15 -9.04 14.80
N ALA A 182 -0.10 -9.31 14.40
CA ALA A 182 -0.43 -10.50 13.63
C ALA A 182 0.32 -10.58 12.28
N GLN A 183 0.69 -9.45 11.71
CA GLN A 183 1.36 -9.42 10.41
C GLN A 183 2.87 -9.61 10.54
N TYR A 184 3.51 -9.00 11.55
CA TYR A 184 4.95 -9.18 11.80
C TYR A 184 5.33 -10.63 12.09
N PHE A 185 4.50 -11.32 12.86
CA PHE A 185 4.78 -12.69 13.32
C PHE A 185 3.98 -13.76 12.56
N ARG A 186 3.46 -13.41 11.38
CA ARG A 186 2.80 -14.39 10.51
C ARG A 186 3.80 -15.48 10.12
N GLY A 187 3.35 -16.73 10.25
CA GLY A 187 4.13 -17.90 9.86
C GLY A 187 5.20 -18.28 10.88
N LEU A 188 5.31 -17.64 12.04
CA LEU A 188 6.22 -18.15 13.09
C LEU A 188 5.52 -19.24 13.90
N GLU A 189 6.25 -20.33 14.17
CA GLU A 189 5.80 -21.34 15.13
C GLU A 189 5.56 -20.69 16.50
N GLY A 190 4.50 -21.08 17.22
CA GLY A 190 4.21 -20.50 18.54
C GLY A 190 3.62 -19.08 18.52
N ALA A 191 3.55 -18.40 17.36
CA ALA A 191 3.10 -17.00 17.25
C ALA A 191 1.73 -16.68 17.86
N LYS A 192 0.85 -17.69 17.96
CA LYS A 192 -0.47 -17.53 18.56
C LYS A 192 -0.37 -17.10 20.03
N SER A 193 0.53 -17.69 20.83
CA SER A 193 0.61 -17.39 22.27
C SER A 193 1.13 -15.97 22.51
N TRP A 194 2.23 -15.60 21.85
CA TRP A 194 2.80 -14.25 21.94
C TRP A 194 1.81 -13.20 21.45
N ARG A 195 1.12 -13.45 20.32
CA ARG A 195 0.14 -12.52 19.79
C ARG A 195 -1.02 -12.27 20.76
N MET A 196 -1.53 -13.29 21.45
CA MET A 196 -2.61 -13.10 22.44
C MET A 196 -2.14 -12.16 23.56
N ARG A 197 -0.96 -12.42 24.13
CA ARG A 197 -0.38 -11.57 25.17
C ARG A 197 -0.17 -10.14 24.70
N LEU A 198 0.38 -9.94 23.49
CA LEU A 198 0.61 -8.62 22.88
C LEU A 198 -0.68 -7.83 22.64
N VAL A 199 -1.81 -8.49 22.37
CA VAL A 199 -3.10 -7.80 22.16
C VAL A 199 -3.92 -7.62 23.43
N GLU A 200 -3.52 -8.23 24.54
CA GLU A 200 -4.20 -8.12 25.83
C GLU A 200 -3.54 -7.08 26.73
N THR A 201 -2.20 -7.05 26.78
CA THR A 201 -1.43 -6.13 27.62
C THR A 201 -1.67 -4.64 27.29
N ASP A 202 -1.65 -3.81 28.32
CA ASP A 202 -1.63 -2.35 28.27
C ASP A 202 -0.31 -1.76 28.82
N SER A 203 0.69 -2.59 29.07
CA SER A 203 2.01 -2.20 29.58
C SER A 203 3.06 -2.20 28.47
N ALA A 204 3.78 -1.08 28.34
CA ALA A 204 4.89 -1.00 27.38
C ALA A 204 6.04 -1.93 27.74
N GLU A 205 6.33 -2.08 29.04
CA GLU A 205 7.36 -2.99 29.54
C GLU A 205 7.04 -4.45 29.18
N GLU A 206 5.77 -4.86 29.36
CA GLU A 206 5.35 -6.22 28.98
C GLU A 206 5.43 -6.45 27.47
N VAL A 207 5.07 -5.45 26.64
CA VAL A 207 5.25 -5.54 25.19
C VAL A 207 6.72 -5.78 24.85
N HIS A 208 7.64 -4.98 25.43
CA HIS A 208 9.07 -5.15 25.20
C HIS A 208 9.57 -6.52 25.65
N GLY A 209 9.13 -7.00 26.82
CA GLY A 209 9.47 -8.34 27.32
C GLY A 209 8.99 -9.47 26.40
N ILE A 210 7.75 -9.40 25.90
CA ILE A 210 7.23 -10.40 24.95
C ILE A 210 8.05 -10.39 23.64
N LEU A 211 8.45 -9.20 23.16
CA LEU A 211 9.28 -9.09 21.97
C LEU A 211 10.67 -9.73 22.17
N ASP A 212 11.28 -9.56 23.36
CA ASP A 212 12.56 -10.20 23.69
C ASP A 212 12.43 -11.72 23.83
N GLU A 213 11.33 -12.21 24.41
CA GLU A 213 11.02 -13.64 24.44
C GLU A 213 10.91 -14.26 23.04
N ILE A 214 10.34 -13.55 22.06
CA ILE A 214 10.24 -14.03 20.68
C ILE A 214 11.63 -14.21 20.05
N ILE A 215 12.57 -13.29 20.33
CA ILE A 215 13.96 -13.41 19.85
C ILE A 215 14.62 -14.64 20.50
N ALA A 216 14.52 -14.75 21.82
CA ALA A 216 15.16 -15.82 22.58
C ALA A 216 14.62 -17.22 22.26
N ALA A 217 13.37 -17.32 21.80
CA ALA A 217 12.76 -18.58 21.41
C ALA A 217 13.25 -19.13 20.06
N GLU A 218 13.97 -18.31 19.27
CA GLU A 218 14.48 -18.65 17.92
C GLU A 218 13.45 -19.42 17.04
N PRO A 219 12.20 -18.93 16.93
CA PRO A 219 11.14 -19.68 16.25
C PRO A 219 11.45 -19.85 14.77
N VAL A 220 11.10 -21.03 14.26
CA VAL A 220 11.21 -21.32 12.83
C VAL A 220 9.98 -20.77 12.10
N LEU A 221 10.18 -20.34 10.85
CA LEU A 221 9.10 -20.00 9.94
C LEU A 221 8.43 -21.30 9.45
N VAL A 222 7.15 -21.45 9.79
CA VAL A 222 6.24 -22.52 9.38
C VAL A 222 5.28 -21.96 8.34
N GLY A 223 5.48 -22.33 7.08
CA GLY A 223 4.65 -21.88 5.96
C GLY A 223 5.39 -21.90 4.64
#